data_AF-A0AAE0BKU4-F1
#
_entry.id   AF-A0AAE0BKU4-F1
#
_cell.length_a   1.000
_cell.length_b   1.000
_cell.length_c   1.000
_cell.angle_alpha   90.00
_cell.angle_beta   90.00
_cell.angle_gamma   90.00
#
_symmetry.space_group_name_H-M   'P 1'
#
loop_
_entity.id
_entity.type
_entity.pdbx_description
1 polymer ?
#
loop_
_entity_poly.entity_id
_entity_poly.type
_entity_poly.pdbx_seq_one_letter_code
_entity_poly.pdbx_strand_id
1 'polypeptide(L)'
;LDTGNSLVIRNGYFSYRWSDIFEQSEMTPPVVEKASPVSADDQPHFAPPAIEVVLAKIEELKPTVVFAPHVETSTGIILPDEYIEAVAAAVHRVGGLFVLDCVASGTVWVDMRSSGVDVIVSAPQKGWSGPACAGLLMLSERATEAVLSTTSSSMALNVQKWYNVMKSYLDGGFMYYTTMPTDGLALFRDVAQQTKALPQPGDYGFAKIKADFQKMGSDIRAMMESKGLKARRCHASTALYTAPLLSLMSAIVLSLQASKDQSYPALLSC
;
A
#
# COMPACT_ATOMS: atom_id res chain seq x y z
N LEU A 1 -3.59 -14.42 -22.88
CA LEU A 1 -2.88 -13.21 -22.46
C LEU A 1 -1.44 -13.65 -22.25
N ASP A 2 -0.57 -13.43 -23.23
CA ASP A 2 0.86 -13.57 -22.98
C ASP A 2 1.22 -12.38 -22.11
N THR A 3 1.27 -12.57 -20.80
CA THR A 3 1.46 -11.48 -19.82
C THR A 3 2.87 -10.91 -19.87
N GLY A 4 3.73 -11.44 -20.75
CA GLY A 4 5.16 -11.25 -20.70
C GLY A 4 5.73 -11.71 -19.35
N ASN A 5 7.02 -11.51 -19.18
CA ASN A 5 7.69 -11.84 -17.93
C ASN A 5 7.31 -10.81 -16.85
N SER A 6 6.99 -11.25 -15.64
CA SER A 6 6.77 -10.37 -14.49
C SER A 6 7.84 -10.61 -13.42
N LEU A 7 8.19 -9.57 -12.67
CA LEU A 7 9.12 -9.65 -11.54
C LEU A 7 8.43 -9.20 -10.25
N VAL A 8 8.59 -9.96 -9.17
CA VAL A 8 8.09 -9.60 -7.83
C VAL A 8 9.26 -9.43 -6.87
N ILE A 9 9.36 -8.25 -6.26
CA ILE A 9 10.25 -7.99 -5.11
C ILE A 9 9.52 -8.46 -3.85
N ARG A 10 9.93 -9.61 -3.31
CA ARG A 10 9.22 -10.29 -2.22
C ARG A 10 9.91 -10.08 -0.87
N ASN A 11 9.36 -9.15 -0.10
CA ASN A 11 9.84 -8.80 1.24
C ASN A 11 9.14 -9.60 2.36
N GLY A 12 8.09 -10.37 2.05
CA GLY A 12 7.33 -11.13 3.02
C GLY A 12 6.02 -11.71 2.48
N TYR A 13 5.04 -11.88 3.37
CA TYR A 13 3.76 -12.53 3.08
C TYR A 13 2.86 -11.73 2.14
N PHE A 14 2.77 -10.40 2.27
CA PHE A 14 1.86 -9.61 1.43
C PHE A 14 2.42 -9.43 0.01
N SER A 15 3.73 -9.33 -0.14
CA SER A 15 4.37 -9.41 -1.46
C SER A 15 4.40 -10.82 -2.05
N TYR A 16 4.33 -11.88 -1.23
CA TYR A 16 4.04 -13.24 -1.72
C TYR A 16 2.66 -13.33 -2.38
N ARG A 17 1.66 -12.56 -1.91
CA ARG A 17 0.31 -12.60 -2.50
C ARG A 17 0.27 -12.26 -3.98
N TRP A 18 1.24 -11.49 -4.50
CA TRP A 18 1.34 -11.32 -5.96
C TRP A 18 1.53 -12.67 -6.64
N SER A 19 2.51 -13.47 -6.20
CA SER A 19 2.72 -14.80 -6.77
C SER A 19 1.54 -15.76 -6.59
N ASP A 20 0.86 -15.68 -5.44
CA ASP A 20 -0.39 -16.43 -5.22
C ASP A 20 -1.48 -15.99 -6.20
N ILE A 21 -1.66 -14.69 -6.47
CA ILE A 21 -2.59 -14.20 -7.50
C ILE A 21 -2.27 -14.76 -8.89
N PHE A 22 -0.98 -14.78 -9.29
CA PHE A 22 -0.58 -15.37 -10.58
C PHE A 22 -0.91 -16.87 -10.63
N GLU A 23 -0.65 -17.60 -9.56
CA GLU A 23 -0.95 -19.04 -9.45
C GLU A 23 -2.48 -19.31 -9.52
N GLN A 24 -3.28 -18.63 -8.69
CA GLN A 24 -4.74 -18.79 -8.65
C GLN A 24 -5.44 -18.30 -9.94
N SER A 25 -4.79 -17.44 -10.72
CA SER A 25 -5.31 -16.92 -11.99
C SER A 25 -4.80 -17.68 -13.21
N GLU A 26 -4.07 -18.79 -13.01
CA GLU A 26 -3.45 -19.60 -14.07
C GLU A 26 -2.57 -18.78 -15.03
N MET A 27 -1.94 -17.71 -14.51
CA MET A 27 -1.01 -16.87 -15.25
C MET A 27 0.41 -17.42 -15.10
N THR A 28 1.30 -17.10 -16.04
CA THR A 28 2.72 -17.45 -15.93
C THR A 28 3.30 -16.93 -14.60
N PRO A 29 3.83 -17.80 -13.74
CA PRO A 29 4.37 -17.37 -12.45
C PRO A 29 5.47 -16.31 -12.61
N PRO A 30 5.51 -15.29 -11.75
CA PRO A 30 6.52 -14.25 -11.84
C PRO A 30 7.88 -14.78 -11.40
N VAL A 31 8.95 -14.18 -11.93
CA VAL A 31 10.28 -14.28 -11.33
C VAL A 31 10.28 -13.53 -9.99
N VAL A 32 11.02 -14.02 -9.00
CA VAL A 32 10.95 -13.50 -7.63
C VAL A 32 12.35 -13.24 -7.10
N GLU A 33 12.59 -12.00 -6.68
CA GLU A 33 13.75 -11.62 -5.88
C GLU A 33 13.32 -11.42 -4.43
N LYS A 34 13.93 -12.16 -3.49
CA LYS A 34 13.48 -12.25 -2.10
C LYS A 34 14.34 -11.41 -1.16
N ALA A 35 13.71 -10.82 -0.15
CA ALA A 35 14.41 -10.30 1.01
C ALA A 35 15.31 -11.37 1.64
N SER A 36 16.47 -10.94 2.15
CA SER A 36 17.50 -11.82 2.70
C SER A 36 17.93 -11.36 4.09
N PRO A 37 18.43 -12.28 4.93
CA PRO A 37 18.93 -11.93 6.25
C PRO A 37 20.20 -11.07 6.14
N VAL A 38 20.34 -10.08 7.01
CA VAL A 38 21.52 -9.17 7.04
C VAL A 38 22.60 -9.62 8.04
N SER A 39 22.35 -10.68 8.81
CA SER A 39 23.30 -11.28 9.74
C SER A 39 23.08 -12.80 9.85
N ALA A 40 24.03 -13.50 10.46
CA ALA A 40 23.98 -14.94 10.71
C ALA A 40 23.43 -15.29 12.11
N ASP A 41 22.78 -14.33 12.79
CA ASP A 41 22.22 -14.55 14.13
C ASP A 41 21.01 -15.50 14.08
N ASP A 42 20.64 -16.11 15.22
CA ASP A 42 19.49 -17.03 15.34
C ASP A 42 18.13 -16.38 15.01
N GLN A 43 18.06 -15.04 15.08
CA GLN A 43 16.88 -14.22 14.77
C GLN A 43 17.33 -13.00 13.96
N PRO A 44 17.74 -13.19 12.69
CA PRO A 44 18.35 -12.13 11.92
C PRO A 44 17.29 -11.13 11.46
N HIS A 45 17.76 -9.94 11.17
CA HIS A 45 16.96 -8.94 10.47
C HIS A 45 16.96 -9.21 8.98
N PHE A 46 15.93 -8.76 8.28
CA PHE A 46 15.81 -8.93 6.84
C PHE A 46 15.87 -7.57 6.15
N ALA A 47 16.53 -7.53 5.00
CA ALA A 47 16.56 -6.40 4.08
C ALA A 47 15.90 -6.81 2.75
N PRO A 48 15.36 -5.85 1.97
CA PRO A 48 14.96 -6.13 0.60
C PRO A 48 16.14 -6.69 -0.22
N PRO A 49 15.89 -7.34 -1.37
CA PRO A 49 16.97 -7.75 -2.27
C PRO A 49 17.87 -6.55 -2.59
N ALA A 50 19.19 -6.78 -2.66
CA ALA A 50 20.13 -5.72 -3.03
C ALA A 50 19.69 -5.07 -4.36
N ILE A 51 19.76 -3.75 -4.44
CA ILE A 51 19.22 -3.02 -5.58
C ILE A 51 19.90 -3.45 -6.88
N GLU A 52 21.22 -3.69 -6.84
CA GLU A 52 22.01 -4.14 -7.99
C GLU A 52 21.50 -5.47 -8.56
N VAL A 53 21.06 -6.39 -7.70
CA VAL A 53 20.48 -7.67 -8.11
C VAL A 53 19.15 -7.45 -8.83
N VAL A 54 18.30 -6.57 -8.31
CA VAL A 54 17.00 -6.24 -8.93
C VAL A 54 17.21 -5.55 -10.28
N LEU A 55 18.12 -4.58 -10.37
CA LEU A 55 18.42 -3.87 -11.61
C LEU A 55 18.97 -4.83 -12.68
N ALA A 56 19.90 -5.70 -12.32
CA ALA A 56 20.43 -6.72 -13.23
C ALA A 56 19.32 -7.68 -13.70
N LYS A 57 18.43 -8.09 -12.79
CA LYS A 57 17.32 -8.97 -13.14
C LYS A 57 16.31 -8.30 -14.09
N ILE A 58 16.03 -7.01 -13.92
CA ILE A 58 15.16 -6.25 -14.83
C ILE A 58 15.75 -6.19 -16.24
N GLU A 59 17.05 -5.92 -16.36
CA GLU A 59 17.74 -5.85 -17.66
C GLU A 59 17.76 -7.22 -18.38
N GLU A 60 18.03 -8.30 -17.63
CA GLU A 60 18.04 -9.67 -18.14
C GLU A 60 16.64 -10.13 -18.58
N LEU A 61 15.64 -9.95 -17.71
CA LEU A 61 14.30 -10.51 -17.87
C LEU A 61 13.42 -9.68 -18.80
N LYS A 62 13.68 -8.36 -18.87
CA LYS A 62 12.85 -7.34 -19.53
C LYS A 62 11.37 -7.48 -19.15
N PRO A 63 11.03 -7.39 -17.85
CA PRO A 63 9.68 -7.66 -17.39
C PRO A 63 8.70 -6.62 -17.93
N THR A 64 7.51 -7.07 -18.32
CA THR A 64 6.37 -6.20 -18.66
C THR A 64 5.88 -5.45 -17.44
N VAL A 65 5.93 -6.08 -16.26
CA VAL A 65 5.52 -5.50 -14.99
C VAL A 65 6.45 -5.92 -13.85
N VAL A 66 6.79 -4.97 -12.99
CA VAL A 66 7.46 -5.22 -11.71
C VAL A 66 6.52 -4.86 -10.57
N PHE A 67 6.41 -5.75 -9.58
CA PHE A 67 5.61 -5.54 -8.38
C PHE A 67 6.52 -5.45 -7.15
N ALA A 68 6.28 -4.47 -6.29
CA ALA A 68 6.99 -4.34 -5.02
C ALA A 68 6.06 -3.81 -3.91
N PRO A 69 6.23 -4.26 -2.65
CA PRO A 69 5.60 -3.61 -1.51
C PRO A 69 6.40 -2.38 -1.10
N HIS A 70 5.78 -1.21 -1.01
CA HIS A 70 6.43 -0.06 -0.36
C HIS A 70 6.72 -0.38 1.10
N VAL A 71 5.70 -0.89 1.82
CA VAL A 71 5.84 -1.41 3.18
C VAL A 71 5.30 -2.83 3.23
N GLU A 72 6.14 -3.79 3.60
CA GLU A 72 5.73 -5.17 3.84
C GLU A 72 5.26 -5.33 5.28
N THR A 73 3.95 -5.52 5.47
CA THR A 73 3.34 -5.60 6.82
C THR A 73 3.87 -6.76 7.64
N SER A 74 4.20 -7.90 7.01
CA SER A 74 4.60 -9.10 7.75
C SER A 74 6.03 -9.04 8.32
N THR A 75 6.89 -8.20 7.74
CA THR A 75 8.30 -8.06 8.15
C THR A 75 8.64 -6.67 8.66
N GLY A 76 7.80 -5.66 8.38
CA GLY A 76 8.09 -4.26 8.70
C GLY A 76 9.14 -3.64 7.78
N ILE A 77 9.43 -4.28 6.64
CA ILE A 77 10.39 -3.75 5.65
C ILE A 77 9.73 -2.61 4.88
N ILE A 78 10.44 -1.48 4.79
CA ILE A 78 10.07 -0.34 3.94
C ILE A 78 11.14 -0.18 2.86
N LEU A 79 10.71 -0.01 1.60
CA LEU A 79 11.61 0.33 0.50
C LEU A 79 11.93 1.83 0.54
N PRO A 80 13.22 2.23 0.56
CA PRO A 80 13.61 3.64 0.47
C PRO A 80 13.20 4.29 -0.86
N ASP A 81 13.04 5.61 -0.86
CA ASP A 81 12.65 6.38 -2.05
C ASP A 81 13.64 6.16 -3.20
N GLU A 82 14.96 6.14 -2.92
CA GLU A 82 16.00 5.93 -3.94
C GLU A 82 15.95 4.52 -4.54
N TYR A 83 15.50 3.53 -3.76
CA TYR A 83 15.30 2.17 -4.24
C TYR A 83 14.13 2.11 -5.22
N ILE A 84 13.01 2.77 -4.86
CA ILE A 84 11.80 2.86 -5.69
C ILE A 84 12.12 3.56 -7.01
N GLU A 85 12.82 4.69 -6.96
CA GLU A 85 13.25 5.47 -8.12
C GLU A 85 14.17 4.66 -9.05
N ALA A 86 15.16 3.95 -8.50
CA ALA A 86 16.07 3.12 -9.27
C ALA A 86 15.34 1.97 -10.00
N VAL A 87 14.39 1.32 -9.32
CA VAL A 87 13.56 0.27 -9.92
C VAL A 87 12.69 0.86 -11.03
N ALA A 88 11.97 1.95 -10.77
CA ALA A 88 11.12 2.62 -11.77
C ALA A 88 11.92 2.94 -13.05
N ALA A 89 13.08 3.59 -12.89
CA ALA A 89 13.94 3.95 -14.01
C ALA A 89 14.43 2.74 -14.81
N ALA A 90 14.76 1.62 -14.15
CA ALA A 90 15.16 0.39 -14.83
C ALA A 90 14.02 -0.26 -15.60
N VAL A 91 12.83 -0.33 -14.99
CA VAL A 91 11.63 -0.89 -15.63
C VAL A 91 11.24 -0.08 -16.86
N HIS A 92 11.32 1.25 -16.78
CA HIS A 92 11.02 2.12 -17.92
C HIS A 92 11.99 1.94 -19.08
N ARG A 93 13.29 1.70 -18.82
CA ARG A 93 14.31 1.44 -19.88
C ARG A 93 13.99 0.19 -20.69
N VAL A 94 13.39 -0.83 -20.08
CA VAL A 94 12.99 -2.07 -20.75
C VAL A 94 11.54 -2.03 -21.27
N GLY A 95 10.85 -0.90 -21.12
CA GLY A 95 9.48 -0.71 -21.63
C GLY A 95 8.37 -1.27 -20.72
N GLY A 96 8.69 -1.69 -19.50
CA GLY A 96 7.71 -2.21 -18.54
C GLY A 96 6.99 -1.11 -17.75
N LEU A 97 6.16 -1.57 -16.80
CA LEU A 97 5.46 -0.75 -15.81
C LEU A 97 5.82 -1.15 -14.37
N PHE A 98 5.93 -0.16 -13.48
CA PHE A 98 6.21 -0.40 -12.06
C PHE A 98 4.97 -0.22 -11.18
N VAL A 99 4.59 -1.29 -10.49
CA VAL A 99 3.46 -1.36 -9.55
C VAL A 99 3.98 -1.39 -8.12
N LEU A 100 3.61 -0.38 -7.33
CA LEU A 100 3.98 -0.25 -5.93
C LEU A 100 2.76 -0.45 -5.02
N ASP A 101 2.79 -1.51 -4.21
CA ASP A 101 1.78 -1.75 -3.18
C ASP A 101 2.04 -0.83 -1.97
N CYS A 102 1.15 0.15 -1.82
CA CYS A 102 1.14 1.14 -0.75
C CYS A 102 0.01 0.94 0.26
N VAL A 103 -0.59 -0.25 0.37
CA VAL A 103 -1.65 -0.53 1.33
C VAL A 103 -1.18 -0.29 2.77
N ALA A 104 0.07 -0.64 3.07
CA ALA A 104 0.66 -0.51 4.41
C ALA A 104 1.61 0.69 4.58
N SER A 105 1.72 1.58 3.59
CA SER A 105 2.57 2.78 3.65
C SER A 105 2.22 3.72 4.80
N GLY A 106 0.98 3.63 5.31
CA GLY A 106 0.48 4.56 6.32
C GLY A 106 0.43 5.97 5.73
N THR A 107 1.08 6.90 6.42
CA THR A 107 1.22 8.30 5.98
C THR A 107 2.56 8.59 5.31
N VAL A 108 3.32 7.56 4.93
CA VAL A 108 4.52 7.72 4.09
C VAL A 108 4.06 7.85 2.64
N TRP A 109 3.73 9.09 2.27
CA TRP A 109 3.23 9.42 0.94
C TRP A 109 4.30 9.23 -0.13
N VAL A 110 3.90 8.60 -1.23
CA VAL A 110 4.71 8.41 -2.44
C VAL A 110 4.19 9.35 -3.52
N ASP A 111 5.07 10.21 -4.04
CA ASP A 111 4.77 11.03 -5.21
C ASP A 111 5.08 10.20 -6.47
N MET A 112 4.04 9.84 -7.24
CA MET A 112 4.19 9.02 -8.45
C MET A 112 5.05 9.69 -9.53
N ARG A 113 5.02 11.03 -9.62
CA ARG A 113 5.74 11.76 -10.66
C ARG A 113 7.23 11.77 -10.37
N SER A 114 7.63 12.05 -9.12
CA SER A 114 9.05 12.06 -8.76
C SER A 114 9.63 10.65 -8.66
N SER A 115 8.86 9.68 -8.12
CA SER A 115 9.33 8.29 -7.97
C SER A 115 9.32 7.48 -9.26
N GLY A 116 8.58 7.91 -10.30
CA GLY A 116 8.40 7.17 -11.54
C GLY A 116 7.47 5.95 -11.43
N VAL A 117 6.78 5.76 -10.30
CA VAL A 117 5.83 4.67 -10.11
C VAL A 117 4.64 4.82 -11.06
N ASP A 118 4.31 3.73 -11.77
CA ASP A 118 3.22 3.73 -12.75
C ASP A 118 1.87 3.43 -12.12
N VAL A 119 1.84 2.53 -11.13
CA VAL A 119 0.61 2.16 -10.42
C VAL A 119 0.86 2.14 -8.92
N ILE A 120 0.04 2.87 -8.17
CA ILE A 120 -0.02 2.71 -6.71
C ILE A 120 -1.28 1.92 -6.36
N VAL A 121 -1.12 0.88 -5.55
CA VAL A 121 -2.23 0.16 -4.88
C VAL A 121 -2.38 0.66 -3.45
N SER A 122 -3.58 1.00 -3.00
CA SER A 122 -3.84 1.38 -1.62
C SER A 122 -5.23 0.93 -1.14
N ALA A 123 -5.56 1.19 0.12
CA ALA A 123 -6.84 0.84 0.71
C ALA A 123 -7.25 1.84 1.82
N PRO A 124 -8.55 2.15 1.98
CA PRO A 124 -9.00 3.15 2.96
C PRO A 124 -8.73 2.78 4.43
N GLN A 125 -8.74 1.50 4.80
CA GLN A 125 -8.73 1.04 6.19
C GLN A 125 -7.36 0.97 6.87
N LYS A 126 -6.32 1.53 6.25
CA LYS A 126 -4.94 1.54 6.76
C LYS A 126 -4.52 2.96 7.13
N GLY A 127 -3.57 3.53 6.39
CA GLY A 127 -3.07 4.88 6.66
C GLY A 127 -4.16 5.96 6.62
N TRP A 128 -5.19 5.75 5.81
CA TRP A 128 -6.29 6.68 5.66
C TRP A 128 -7.33 6.65 6.78
N SER A 129 -7.33 5.64 7.66
CA SER A 129 -8.32 5.50 8.74
C SER A 129 -9.81 5.56 8.28
N GLY A 130 -10.08 5.18 7.03
CA GLY A 130 -11.44 5.04 6.47
C GLY A 130 -12.01 3.63 6.63
N PRO A 131 -13.26 3.38 6.21
CA PRO A 131 -13.86 2.05 6.27
C PRO A 131 -13.28 1.10 5.21
N ALA A 132 -13.18 -0.19 5.51
CA ALA A 132 -12.77 -1.19 4.53
C ALA A 132 -13.87 -1.39 3.48
N CYS A 133 -13.74 -0.74 2.32
CA CYS A 133 -14.78 -0.77 1.29
C CYS A 133 -14.28 -0.98 -0.14
N ALA A 134 -13.07 -0.54 -0.49
CA ALA A 134 -12.58 -0.58 -1.87
C ALA A 134 -11.06 -0.77 -1.95
N GLY A 135 -10.59 -1.31 -3.08
CA GLY A 135 -9.20 -1.17 -3.51
C GLY A 135 -9.01 0.16 -4.25
N LEU A 136 -7.93 0.86 -3.96
CA LEU A 136 -7.60 2.14 -4.60
C LEU A 136 -6.45 1.92 -5.57
N LEU A 137 -6.63 2.35 -6.82
CA LEU A 137 -5.59 2.35 -7.85
C LEU A 137 -5.38 3.77 -8.36
N MET A 138 -4.15 4.25 -8.24
CA MET A 138 -3.71 5.49 -8.89
C MET A 138 -2.81 5.10 -10.07
N LEU A 139 -3.05 5.70 -11.23
CA LEU A 139 -2.39 5.35 -12.49
C LEU A 139 -1.60 6.55 -13.02
N SER A 140 -0.38 6.30 -13.51
CA SER A 140 0.37 7.23 -14.36
C SER A 140 -0.27 7.30 -15.75
N GLU A 141 0.20 8.23 -16.59
CA GLU A 141 -0.20 8.29 -18.01
C GLU A 141 0.16 6.99 -18.74
N ARG A 142 1.38 6.47 -18.55
CA ARG A 142 1.84 5.18 -19.13
C ARG A 142 0.96 4.00 -18.69
N ALA A 143 0.63 3.92 -17.40
CA ALA A 143 -0.26 2.89 -16.90
C ALA A 143 -1.68 3.03 -17.47
N THR A 144 -2.17 4.25 -17.61
CA THR A 144 -3.49 4.54 -18.18
C THR A 144 -3.56 4.10 -19.64
N GLU A 145 -2.55 4.44 -20.44
CA GLU A 145 -2.45 3.99 -21.84
C GLU A 145 -2.47 2.46 -21.93
N ALA A 146 -1.65 1.77 -21.11
CA ALA A 146 -1.60 0.32 -21.09
C ALA A 146 -2.94 -0.32 -20.65
N VAL A 147 -3.62 0.24 -19.65
CA VAL A 147 -4.96 -0.21 -19.22
C VAL A 147 -5.98 -0.04 -20.36
N LEU A 148 -5.93 1.08 -21.08
CA LEU A 148 -6.86 1.35 -22.17
C LEU A 148 -6.59 0.49 -23.41
N SER A 149 -5.32 0.08 -23.63
CA SER A 149 -4.92 -0.76 -24.76
C SER A 149 -4.98 -2.26 -24.48
N THR A 150 -5.41 -2.70 -23.30
CA THR A 150 -5.47 -4.11 -22.90
C THR A 150 -6.89 -4.56 -22.56
N THR A 151 -7.09 -5.88 -22.57
CA THR A 151 -8.37 -6.51 -22.22
C THR A 151 -8.19 -7.35 -20.96
N SER A 152 -8.94 -7.02 -19.90
CA SER A 152 -8.98 -7.81 -18.67
C SER A 152 -9.58 -9.20 -18.90
N SER A 153 -9.04 -10.21 -18.23
CA SER A 153 -9.63 -11.56 -18.13
C SER A 153 -10.74 -11.66 -17.08
N SER A 154 -10.85 -10.67 -16.19
CA SER A 154 -11.89 -10.60 -15.15
C SER A 154 -12.96 -9.59 -15.54
N MET A 155 -14.23 -9.95 -15.31
CA MET A 155 -15.34 -9.01 -15.36
C MET A 155 -15.29 -8.11 -14.11
N ALA A 156 -15.40 -8.66 -12.90
CA ALA A 156 -15.46 -7.86 -11.67
C ALA A 156 -14.21 -6.95 -11.46
N LEU A 157 -13.01 -7.46 -11.77
CA LEU A 157 -11.73 -6.74 -11.58
C LEU A 157 -11.21 -6.11 -12.87
N ASN A 158 -12.10 -5.62 -13.73
CA ASN A 158 -11.73 -4.97 -14.99
C ASN A 158 -11.32 -3.50 -14.78
N VAL A 159 -10.02 -3.22 -14.66
CA VAL A 159 -9.49 -1.87 -14.43
C VAL A 159 -9.88 -0.90 -15.54
N GLN A 160 -9.93 -1.34 -16.80
CA GLN A 160 -10.37 -0.50 -17.93
C GLN A 160 -11.82 -0.05 -17.78
N LYS A 161 -12.72 -0.95 -17.36
CA LYS A 161 -14.13 -0.60 -17.09
C LYS A 161 -14.26 0.34 -15.90
N TRP A 162 -13.55 0.07 -14.81
CA TRP A 162 -13.55 0.96 -13.64
C TRP A 162 -12.96 2.34 -13.95
N TYR A 163 -11.91 2.43 -14.76
CA TYR A 163 -11.36 3.69 -15.24
C TYR A 163 -12.42 4.50 -15.99
N ASN A 164 -13.18 3.87 -16.90
CA ASN A 164 -14.25 4.55 -17.63
C ASN A 164 -15.39 5.03 -16.71
N VAL A 165 -15.72 4.26 -15.66
CA VAL A 165 -16.67 4.70 -14.62
C VAL A 165 -16.15 5.96 -13.94
N MET A 166 -14.90 5.94 -13.44
CA MET A 166 -14.29 7.09 -12.77
C MET A 166 -14.20 8.31 -13.68
N LYS A 167 -13.83 8.12 -14.96
CA LYS A 167 -13.78 9.17 -15.97
C LYS A 167 -15.14 9.84 -16.16
N SER A 168 -16.23 9.07 -16.25
CA SER A 168 -17.58 9.62 -16.38
C SER A 168 -17.95 10.54 -15.21
N TYR A 169 -17.62 10.15 -13.97
CA TYR A 169 -17.84 11.00 -12.80
C TYR A 169 -17.00 12.28 -12.82
N LEU A 170 -15.72 12.19 -13.23
CA LEU A 170 -14.82 13.35 -13.33
C LEU A 170 -15.28 14.34 -14.42
N ASP A 171 -15.88 13.83 -15.50
CA ASP A 171 -16.46 14.64 -16.58
C ASP A 171 -17.84 15.22 -16.19
N GLY A 172 -18.27 15.09 -14.93
CA GLY A 172 -19.53 15.61 -14.40
C GLY A 172 -20.76 14.74 -14.67
N GLY A 173 -20.54 13.53 -15.20
CA GLY A 173 -21.58 12.55 -15.49
C GLY A 173 -21.70 11.45 -14.43
N PHE A 174 -22.31 10.34 -14.84
CA PHE A 174 -22.48 9.13 -14.05
C PHE A 174 -22.32 7.92 -14.97
N MET A 175 -21.77 6.82 -14.46
CA MET A 175 -21.75 5.54 -15.15
C MET A 175 -21.88 4.42 -14.12
N TYR A 176 -22.61 3.37 -14.48
CA TYR A 176 -22.76 2.17 -13.66
C TYR A 176 -22.02 1.00 -14.30
N TYR A 177 -21.24 0.27 -13.51
CA TYR A 177 -20.66 -1.02 -13.88
C TYR A 177 -21.11 -2.13 -12.95
N THR A 178 -20.79 -1.99 -11.67
CA THR A 178 -21.40 -2.72 -10.54
C THR A 178 -21.67 -1.73 -9.41
N THR A 179 -22.53 -2.10 -8.47
CA THR A 179 -22.84 -1.25 -7.31
C THR A 179 -21.57 -0.97 -6.50
N MET A 180 -21.25 0.32 -6.33
CA MET A 180 -20.15 0.76 -5.48
C MET A 180 -20.61 0.84 -4.01
N PRO A 181 -19.71 0.64 -3.03
CA PRO A 181 -20.02 0.78 -1.61
C PRO A 181 -20.11 2.27 -1.23
N THR A 182 -21.21 2.91 -1.61
CA THR A 182 -21.39 4.37 -1.58
C THR A 182 -21.18 4.98 -0.20
N ASP A 183 -21.75 4.41 0.85
CA ASP A 183 -21.62 4.93 2.23
C ASP A 183 -20.17 4.84 2.72
N GLY A 184 -19.51 3.71 2.42
CA GLY A 184 -18.09 3.52 2.73
C GLY A 184 -17.19 4.53 2.00
N LEU A 185 -17.49 4.79 0.73
CA LEU A 185 -16.75 5.77 -0.07
C LEU A 185 -17.02 7.22 0.39
N ALA A 186 -18.24 7.55 0.81
CA ALA A 186 -18.57 8.86 1.35
C ALA A 186 -17.80 9.14 2.66
N LEU A 187 -17.77 8.16 3.57
CA LEU A 187 -16.97 8.24 4.80
C LEU A 187 -15.47 8.34 4.48
N PHE A 188 -14.96 7.55 3.53
CA PHE A 188 -13.57 7.65 3.11
C PHE A 188 -13.24 9.03 2.54
N ARG A 189 -14.12 9.61 1.72
CA ARG A 189 -13.97 10.98 1.18
C ARG A 189 -13.81 11.99 2.31
N ASP A 190 -14.65 11.92 3.33
CA ASP A 190 -14.61 12.85 4.48
C ASP A 190 -13.28 12.75 5.22
N VAL A 191 -12.81 11.53 5.53
CA VAL A 191 -11.52 11.34 6.22
C VAL A 191 -10.33 11.77 5.36
N ALA A 192 -10.36 11.50 4.05
CA ALA A 192 -9.32 11.96 3.14
C ALA A 192 -9.26 13.50 3.05
N GLN A 193 -10.42 14.17 3.04
CA GLN A 193 -10.51 15.63 3.08
C GLN A 193 -10.00 16.20 4.40
N GLN A 194 -10.34 15.59 5.54
CA GLN A 194 -9.82 15.98 6.85
C GLN A 194 -8.30 15.84 6.93
N THR A 195 -7.75 14.74 6.40
CA THR A 195 -6.29 14.50 6.31
C THR A 195 -5.61 15.59 5.48
N LYS A 196 -6.25 16.02 4.38
CA LYS A 196 -5.75 17.11 3.53
C LYS A 196 -5.81 18.47 4.22
N ALA A 197 -6.87 18.74 4.99
CA ALA A 197 -7.29 20.07 5.41
C ALA A 197 -7.23 20.34 6.93
N LEU A 198 -6.37 19.63 7.69
CA LEU A 198 -6.34 19.64 9.16
C LEU A 198 -6.67 21.04 9.77
N PRO A 199 -7.65 21.14 10.68
CA PRO A 199 -8.48 22.35 10.88
C PRO A 199 -7.93 23.44 11.82
N GLN A 200 -6.67 23.39 12.30
CA GLN A 200 -6.16 24.36 13.28
C GLN A 200 -5.11 25.34 12.70
N PRO A 201 -5.06 26.59 13.19
CA PRO A 201 -4.02 27.54 12.79
C PRO A 201 -2.63 27.04 13.20
N GLY A 202 -1.80 26.68 12.20
CA GLY A 202 -0.45 26.11 12.39
C GLY A 202 -0.31 24.63 12.03
N ASP A 203 -1.41 23.93 11.71
CA ASP A 203 -1.40 22.51 11.33
C ASP A 203 -1.34 22.33 9.80
N TYR A 204 -0.34 21.58 9.31
CA TYR A 204 -0.07 21.43 7.87
C TYR A 204 -0.25 19.99 7.36
N GLY A 205 -1.45 19.65 6.87
CA GLY A 205 -1.72 18.65 5.82
C GLY A 205 -0.87 17.35 5.81
N PHE A 206 -0.68 16.79 4.62
CA PHE A 206 0.02 15.50 4.44
C PHE A 206 1.43 15.46 5.05
N ALA A 207 2.17 16.57 5.04
CA ALA A 207 3.53 16.63 5.58
C ALA A 207 3.58 16.44 7.11
N LYS A 208 2.72 17.13 7.87
CA LYS A 208 2.67 17.04 9.33
C LYS A 208 2.28 15.64 9.77
N ILE A 209 1.23 15.07 9.18
CA ILE A 209 0.78 13.72 9.55
C ILE A 209 1.82 12.65 9.19
N LYS A 210 2.60 12.83 8.12
CA LYS A 210 3.78 11.99 7.85
C LYS A 210 4.79 12.10 8.99
N ALA A 211 5.19 13.32 9.35
CA ALA A 211 6.17 13.56 10.41
C ALA A 211 5.73 13.03 11.79
N ASP A 212 4.46 13.22 12.16
CA ASP A 212 3.91 12.75 13.44
C ASP A 212 3.93 11.22 13.53
N PHE A 213 3.52 10.53 12.48
CA PHE A 213 3.56 9.07 12.43
C PHE A 213 4.99 8.53 12.39
N GLN A 214 5.91 9.20 11.71
CA GLN A 214 7.33 8.86 11.74
C GLN A 214 7.88 8.97 13.17
N LYS A 215 7.59 10.09 13.86
CA LYS A 215 7.99 10.28 15.25
C LYS A 215 7.41 9.20 16.16
N MET A 216 6.12 8.92 16.05
CA MET A 216 5.46 7.88 16.84
C MET A 216 6.09 6.50 16.61
N GLY A 217 6.39 6.14 15.36
CA GLY A 217 7.06 4.89 15.03
C GLY A 217 8.47 4.79 15.65
N SER A 218 9.23 5.88 15.63
CA SER A 218 10.56 5.96 16.26
C SER A 218 10.49 5.87 17.78
N ASP A 219 9.56 6.59 18.41
CA ASP A 219 9.38 6.57 19.88
C ASP A 219 9.01 5.16 20.38
N ILE A 220 8.10 4.46 19.67
CA ILE A 220 7.71 3.08 19.99
C ILE A 220 8.92 2.14 19.88
N ARG A 221 9.73 2.28 18.82
CA ARG A 221 10.95 1.47 18.64
C ARG A 221 11.96 1.70 19.76
N ALA A 222 12.24 2.96 20.08
CA ALA A 222 13.15 3.31 21.17
C ALA A 222 12.66 2.75 22.52
N MET A 223 11.34 2.79 22.77
CA MET A 223 10.73 2.19 23.95
C MET A 223 10.97 0.67 23.98
N MET A 224 10.72 -0.05 22.88
CA MET A 224 10.96 -1.49 22.80
C MET A 224 12.43 -1.85 23.06
N GLU A 225 13.36 -1.12 22.44
CA GLU A 225 14.80 -1.32 22.61
C GLU A 225 15.23 -1.07 24.06
N SER A 226 14.68 -0.04 24.72
CA SER A 226 14.94 0.24 26.14
C SER A 226 14.50 -0.91 27.08
N LYS A 227 13.62 -1.80 26.61
CA LYS A 227 13.16 -3.00 27.33
C LYS A 227 13.90 -4.28 26.89
N GLY A 228 14.94 -4.16 26.06
CA GLY A 228 15.67 -5.31 25.52
C GLY A 228 14.86 -6.11 24.49
N LEU A 229 13.74 -5.58 24.01
CA LEU A 229 12.94 -6.22 22.98
C LEU A 229 13.55 -5.90 21.61
N LYS A 230 14.03 -6.94 20.92
CA LYS A 230 14.46 -6.82 19.53
C LYS A 230 13.23 -6.76 18.63
N ALA A 231 12.89 -5.57 18.13
CA ALA A 231 12.00 -5.47 16.98
C ALA A 231 12.65 -6.24 15.81
N ARG A 232 11.85 -6.93 14.97
CA ARG A 232 12.35 -7.40 13.67
C ARG A 232 12.75 -6.15 12.87
N ARG A 233 14.02 -5.73 12.93
CA ARG A 233 14.53 -4.53 12.27
C ARG A 233 14.38 -4.69 10.76
N CYS A 234 14.01 -3.60 10.11
CA CYS A 234 14.39 -3.30 8.74
C CYS A 234 15.40 -2.14 8.79
N HIS A 235 16.46 -2.20 7.99
CA HIS A 235 17.37 -1.07 7.78
C HIS A 235 16.69 -0.01 6.89
N ALA A 236 15.72 0.69 7.46
CA ALA A 236 15.18 1.97 6.97
C ALA A 236 14.32 2.58 8.08
N SER A 237 14.61 3.84 8.41
CA SER A 237 14.07 4.56 9.55
C SER A 237 12.60 4.96 9.37
N THR A 238 11.66 4.02 9.25
CA THR A 238 10.23 4.39 9.24
C THR A 238 9.27 3.25 9.62
N ALA A 239 8.38 3.57 10.56
CA ALA A 239 7.11 2.95 10.96
C ALA A 239 6.97 1.41 11.07
N LEU A 240 6.79 0.94 12.31
CA LEU A 240 6.07 -0.31 12.59
C LEU A 240 4.56 -0.03 12.50
N TYR A 241 3.96 -0.33 11.36
CA TYR A 241 2.50 -0.48 11.25
C TYR A 241 2.17 -1.96 11.38
N THR A 242 1.76 -2.40 12.58
CA THR A 242 1.13 -3.71 12.74
C THR A 242 -0.30 -3.54 13.23
N ALA A 243 -1.16 -4.47 12.79
CA ALA A 243 -2.58 -4.58 13.10
C ALA A 243 -3.00 -4.48 14.59
N PRO A 244 -2.15 -4.72 15.62
CA PRO A 244 -2.57 -4.52 17.00
C PRO A 244 -2.85 -3.06 17.36
N LEU A 245 -2.19 -2.10 16.70
CA LEU A 245 -2.30 -0.67 17.05
C LEU A 245 -3.61 -0.03 16.56
N LEU A 246 -4.11 -0.42 15.38
CA LEU A 246 -5.45 0.00 14.93
C LEU A 246 -6.57 -0.59 15.82
N SER A 247 -6.35 -1.79 16.37
CA SER A 247 -7.26 -2.38 17.36
C SER A 247 -7.20 -1.61 18.69
N LEU A 248 -6.00 -1.19 19.11
CA LEU A 248 -5.81 -0.38 20.33
C LEU A 248 -6.39 1.03 20.20
N MET A 249 -6.23 1.68 19.04
CA MET A 249 -6.81 3.01 18.79
C MET A 249 -8.34 2.95 18.68
N SER A 250 -8.90 1.92 18.03
CA SER A 250 -10.34 1.65 18.04
C SER A 250 -10.87 1.44 19.46
N ALA A 251 -10.12 0.71 20.30
CA ALA A 251 -10.49 0.48 21.70
C ALA A 251 -10.43 1.76 22.56
N ILE A 252 -9.47 2.66 22.32
CA ILE A 252 -9.35 3.95 23.01
C ILE A 252 -10.50 4.91 22.60
N VAL A 253 -10.87 4.94 21.32
CA VAL A 253 -12.00 5.76 20.84
C VAL A 253 -13.34 5.23 21.37
N LEU A 254 -13.55 3.91 21.37
CA LEU A 254 -14.75 3.27 21.93
C LEU A 254 -14.88 3.49 23.45
N SER A 255 -13.77 3.47 24.20
CA SER A 255 -13.80 3.72 25.65
C SER A 255 -14.04 5.20 25.99
N LEU A 256 -13.58 6.14 25.15
CA LEU A 256 -13.92 7.56 25.26
C LEU A 256 -15.39 7.85 24.92
N GLN A 257 -15.99 7.11 23.98
CA GLN A 257 -17.42 7.20 23.67
C GLN A 257 -18.31 6.53 24.72
N ALA A 258 -17.93 5.36 25.24
CA ALA A 258 -18.65 4.67 26.32
C ALA A 258 -18.65 5.45 27.63
N SER A 259 -17.65 6.32 27.86
CA SER A 259 -17.62 7.21 29.03
C SER A 259 -18.63 8.37 28.96
N LYS A 260 -19.26 8.61 27.80
CA LYS A 260 -20.23 9.69 27.59
C LYS A 260 -21.70 9.22 27.54
N ASP A 261 -21.96 7.95 27.24
CA ASP A 261 -23.32 7.39 27.17
C ASP A 261 -23.62 6.43 28.33
N GLN A 262 -23.91 6.99 29.50
CA GLN A 262 -24.66 6.27 30.53
C GLN A 262 -26.16 6.48 30.31
N SER A 263 -26.78 5.67 29.45
CA SER A 263 -28.17 5.22 29.63
C SER A 263 -28.60 4.30 28.49
N TYR A 264 -28.69 2.98 28.74
CA TYR A 264 -29.64 2.13 28.03
C TYR A 264 -30.19 1.06 28.99
N PRO A 265 -31.52 0.95 29.16
CA PRO A 265 -32.12 -0.17 29.85
C PRO A 265 -32.14 -1.41 28.94
N ALA A 266 -32.01 -2.57 29.57
CA ALA A 266 -32.09 -3.88 28.96
C ALA A 266 -33.47 -4.13 28.35
N LEU A 267 -33.52 -4.63 27.11
CA LEU A 267 -34.68 -5.36 26.59
C LEU A 267 -34.19 -6.61 25.84
N LEU A 268 -34.61 -7.74 26.41
CA LEU A 268 -34.45 -9.12 25.95
C LEU A 268 -35.41 -9.46 24.81
N SER A 269 -34.96 -10.41 23.99
CA SER A 269 -35.69 -11.46 23.25
C SER A 269 -36.79 -11.06 22.24
N CYS A 270 -36.53 -11.33 20.96
CA CYS A 270 -37.02 -12.52 20.24
C CYS A 270 -36.10 -12.80 19.04
#